data_AF-A0A2X3JWK9-F1
#
_entry.id   AF-A0A2X3JWK9-F1
#
_cell.length_a   1.000
_cell.length_b   1.000
_cell.length_c   1.000
_cell.angle_alpha   90.00
_cell.angle_beta   90.00
_cell.angle_gamma   90.00
#
_symmetry.space_group_name_H-M   'P 1'
#
loop_
_entity.id
_entity.type
_entity.pdbx_description
1 polymer ?
#
loop_
_entity_poly.entity_id
_entity_poly.type
_entity_poly.pdbx_seq_one_letter_code
_entity_poly.pdbx_strand_id
1 'polypeptide(L)'
;MDNRSNIFPQPADVERVADYIAGHTDPITGLIVGQPDGVNVTVFAPKAKPVNPRIYISPKTAELKQAITHAINTMFFNEVTPGGALATSRIIRAVAGVTGLDDFEVRFPTEIQRSENTELLTPGTIEWL
;
A
#
# COMPACT_ATOMS: atom_id res chain seq x y z
N MET A 1 12.42 -7.83 -5.42
CA MET A 1 11.20 -7.53 -4.65
C MET A 1 10.21 -8.66 -4.90
N ASP A 2 9.28 -8.92 -3.97
CA ASP A 2 8.46 -10.15 -3.92
C ASP A 2 7.19 -10.13 -4.80
N ASN A 3 6.95 -9.06 -5.58
CA ASN A 3 5.93 -8.95 -6.64
C ASN A 3 4.48 -9.34 -6.22
N ARG A 4 4.12 -9.20 -4.94
CA ARG A 4 2.78 -9.55 -4.44
C ARG A 4 1.77 -8.42 -4.71
N SER A 5 0.55 -8.80 -5.12
CA SER A 5 -0.58 -7.88 -5.34
C SER A 5 -1.26 -7.44 -4.04
N ASN A 6 -1.20 -8.27 -3.00
CA ASN A 6 -1.64 -7.93 -1.65
C ASN A 6 -0.43 -7.49 -0.82
N ILE A 7 -0.45 -6.25 -0.35
CA ILE A 7 0.63 -5.63 0.42
C ILE A 7 0.61 -6.02 1.91
N PHE A 8 -0.48 -6.62 2.40
CA PHE A 8 -0.59 -7.02 3.80
C PHE A 8 0.13 -8.35 4.05
N PRO A 9 0.76 -8.52 5.24
CA PRO A 9 1.30 -9.79 5.66
C PRO A 9 0.26 -10.90 5.57
N GLN A 10 0.62 -12.02 4.94
CA GLN A 10 -0.22 -13.21 4.86
C GLN A 10 0.02 -14.11 6.08
N PRO A 11 -0.87 -15.07 6.38
CA PRO A 11 -0.67 -16.02 7.48
C PRO A 11 0.69 -16.72 7.47
N ALA A 12 1.19 -17.10 6.28
CA ALA A 12 2.51 -17.71 6.12
C ALA A 12 3.68 -16.76 6.46
N ASP A 13 3.52 -15.45 6.23
CA ASP A 13 4.53 -14.47 6.62
C ASP A 13 4.57 -14.30 8.15
N VAL A 14 3.40 -14.35 8.78
CA VAL A 14 3.26 -14.30 10.24
C VAL A 14 3.89 -15.53 10.88
N GLU A 15 3.61 -16.72 10.36
CA GLU A 15 4.20 -17.98 10.83
C GLU A 15 5.72 -17.97 10.69
N ARG A 16 6.25 -17.57 9.52
CA ARG A 16 7.69 -17.45 9.29
C ARG A 16 8.37 -16.52 10.29
N VAL A 17 7.74 -15.40 10.63
CA VAL A 17 8.27 -14.45 11.63
C VAL A 17 8.16 -15.03 13.04
N ALA A 18 7.05 -15.70 13.36
CA ALA A 18 6.87 -16.36 14.65
C ALA A 18 7.94 -17.44 14.88
N ASP A 19 8.21 -18.28 13.89
CA ASP A 19 9.26 -19.30 13.95
C ASP A 19 10.64 -18.68 14.17
N TYR A 20 10.96 -17.62 13.41
CA TYR A 20 12.24 -16.91 13.54
C TYR A 20 12.42 -16.29 14.94
N ILE A 21 11.34 -15.74 15.50
CA ILE A 21 11.34 -15.16 16.85
C ILE A 21 11.46 -16.25 17.90
N ALA A 22 10.75 -17.38 17.75
CA ALA A 22 10.82 -18.51 18.68
C ALA A 22 12.24 -19.09 18.75
N GLY A 23 12.93 -19.17 17.61
CA GLY A 23 14.35 -19.50 17.59
C GLY A 23 14.89 -19.66 16.17
N HIS A 24 16.08 -19.11 15.93
CA HIS A 24 16.82 -19.27 14.69
C HIS A 24 18.31 -19.46 14.98
N THR A 25 19.02 -20.06 14.03
CA THR A 25 20.48 -20.18 14.10
C THR A 25 21.13 -18.84 13.78
N ASP A 26 21.97 -18.36 14.68
CA ASP A 26 22.82 -17.20 14.41
C ASP A 26 23.84 -17.54 13.31
N PRO A 27 23.88 -16.79 12.19
CA PRO A 27 24.75 -17.10 11.06
C PRO A 27 26.25 -16.95 11.34
N ILE A 28 26.63 -16.24 12.40
CA ILE A 28 28.02 -15.99 12.79
C ILE A 28 28.48 -17.02 13.83
N THR A 29 27.63 -17.28 14.84
CA THR A 29 28.02 -18.12 16.00
C THR A 29 27.54 -19.57 15.89
N GLY A 30 26.57 -19.86 15.03
CA GLY A 30 25.96 -21.19 14.90
C GLY A 30 25.07 -21.60 16.09
N LEU A 31 24.91 -20.72 17.08
CA LEU A 31 24.08 -20.97 18.25
C LEU A 31 22.60 -20.69 17.93
N ILE A 32 21.69 -21.39 18.60
CA ILE A 32 20.27 -21.06 18.56
C ILE A 32 20.03 -19.85 19.44
N VAL A 33 19.49 -18.79 18.83
CA VAL A 33 19.09 -17.54 19.50
C VAL A 33 17.62 -17.28 19.21
N GLY A 34 16.93 -16.60 20.11
CA GLY A 34 15.49 -16.40 19.99
C GLY A 34 14.91 -15.67 21.19
N GLN A 35 13.58 -15.64 21.23
CA GLN A 35 12.83 -14.97 22.28
C GLN A 35 13.03 -15.66 23.63
N PRO A 36 13.40 -14.91 24.70
CA PRO A 36 13.42 -15.45 26.05
C PRO A 36 12.00 -15.75 26.53
N ASP A 37 11.88 -16.72 27.43
CA ASP A 37 10.59 -17.12 28.01
C ASP A 37 9.83 -15.92 28.62
N GLY A 38 8.54 -15.79 28.29
CA GLY A 38 7.64 -14.80 28.91
C GLY A 38 7.34 -13.51 28.13
N VAL A 39 7.91 -13.30 26.94
CA VAL A 39 7.50 -12.21 26.04
C VAL A 39 6.49 -12.74 25.02
N ASN A 40 5.38 -12.04 24.80
CA ASN A 40 4.39 -12.40 23.77
C ASN A 40 4.49 -11.45 22.58
N VAL A 41 4.65 -12.00 21.38
CA VAL A 41 4.58 -11.22 20.13
C VAL A 41 3.13 -11.16 19.67
N THR A 42 2.58 -9.96 19.61
CA THR A 42 1.25 -9.73 19.05
C THR A 42 1.40 -9.17 17.65
N VAL A 43 0.93 -9.92 16.66
CA VAL A 43 0.84 -9.43 15.29
C VAL A 43 -0.50 -8.74 15.09
N PHE A 44 -0.47 -7.49 14.65
CA PHE A 44 -1.65 -6.73 14.28
C PHE A 44 -1.60 -6.41 12.79
N ALA A 45 -2.48 -7.03 12.00
CA ALA A 45 -2.65 -6.68 10.61
C ALA A 45 -3.56 -5.44 10.50
N PRO A 46 -3.13 -4.35 9.84
CA PRO A 46 -3.98 -3.19 9.65
C PRO A 46 -5.19 -3.53 8.79
N LYS A 47 -6.33 -2.89 9.10
CA LYS A 47 -7.53 -2.96 8.29
C LYS A 47 -7.35 -2.14 7.01
N ALA A 48 -7.61 -2.74 5.85
CA ALA A 48 -7.59 -2.02 4.59
C ALA A 48 -8.70 -0.95 4.53
N LYS A 49 -8.34 0.26 4.09
CA LYS A 49 -9.26 1.37 3.86
C LYS A 49 -9.10 1.86 2.42
N PRO A 50 -9.91 1.35 1.48
CA PRO A 50 -9.77 1.68 0.07
C PRO A 50 -10.13 3.15 -0.19
N VAL A 51 -9.31 3.82 -0.98
CA VAL A 51 -9.61 5.14 -1.56
C VAL A 51 -10.01 4.92 -3.01
N ASN A 52 -11.25 5.26 -3.37
CA ASN A 52 -11.81 5.05 -4.71
C ASN A 52 -11.81 6.38 -5.49
N PRO A 53 -10.79 6.69 -6.30
CA PRO A 53 -10.70 7.97 -6.98
C PRO A 53 -11.75 8.11 -8.08
N ARG A 54 -12.19 9.34 -8.35
CA ARG A 54 -13.02 9.68 -9.51
C ARG A 54 -12.23 10.57 -10.43
N ILE A 55 -11.95 10.10 -11.64
CA ILE A 55 -10.98 10.74 -12.54
C ILE A 55 -11.57 10.88 -13.94
N TYR A 56 -11.52 12.10 -14.46
CA TYR A 56 -11.72 12.39 -15.88
C TYR A 56 -10.35 12.44 -16.57
N ILE A 57 -10.28 11.91 -17.79
CA ILE A 57 -9.09 11.98 -18.64
C ILE A 57 -9.47 12.25 -20.10
N SER A 58 -8.60 12.98 -20.79
CA SER A 58 -8.63 13.14 -22.25
C SER A 58 -7.22 12.88 -22.82
N PRO A 59 -7.07 12.00 -23.81
CA PRO A 59 -8.09 11.09 -24.37
C PRO A 59 -8.44 9.94 -23.41
N LYS A 60 -9.67 9.41 -23.49
CA LYS A 60 -10.16 8.33 -22.62
C LYS A 60 -9.86 6.93 -23.18
N THR A 61 -8.57 6.60 -23.31
CA THR A 61 -8.12 5.30 -23.85
C THR A 61 -7.91 4.25 -22.75
N ALA A 62 -7.88 2.96 -23.12
CA ALA A 62 -7.66 1.87 -22.16
C ALA A 62 -6.22 1.87 -21.64
N GLU A 63 -5.27 2.22 -22.50
CA GLU A 63 -3.84 2.27 -22.21
C GLU A 63 -3.55 3.35 -21.15
N LEU A 64 -4.14 4.55 -21.29
CA LEU A 64 -3.98 5.62 -20.32
C LEU A 64 -4.64 5.28 -18.98
N LYS A 65 -5.82 4.64 -18.98
CA LYS A 65 -6.45 4.16 -17.75
C LYS A 65 -5.55 3.16 -17.02
N GLN A 66 -4.91 2.24 -17.74
CA GLN A 66 -4.00 1.26 -17.16
C GLN A 66 -2.74 1.92 -16.61
N ALA A 67 -2.14 2.84 -17.36
CA ALA A 67 -0.95 3.58 -16.93
C ALA A 67 -1.21 4.40 -15.66
N ILE A 68 -2.33 5.11 -15.58
CA ILE A 68 -2.75 5.86 -14.39
C ILE A 68 -3.02 4.92 -13.21
N THR A 69 -3.70 3.79 -13.44
CA THR A 69 -3.94 2.79 -12.39
C THR A 69 -2.61 2.29 -11.81
N HIS A 70 -1.62 2.01 -12.67
CA HIS A 70 -0.30 1.61 -12.23
C HIS A 70 0.41 2.71 -11.43
N ALA A 71 0.39 3.97 -11.92
CA ALA A 71 1.01 5.10 -11.23
C ALA A 71 0.40 5.33 -9.83
N ILE A 72 -0.92 5.24 -9.71
CA ILE A 72 -1.62 5.36 -8.43
C ILE A 72 -1.24 4.19 -7.50
N ASN A 73 -1.25 2.95 -7.99
CA ASN A 73 -0.85 1.79 -7.18
C ASN A 73 0.58 1.90 -6.66
N THR A 74 1.52 2.33 -7.51
CA THR A 74 2.92 2.56 -7.13
C THR A 74 3.03 3.67 -6.08
N MET A 75 2.27 4.75 -6.20
CA MET A 75 2.21 5.81 -5.18
C MET A 75 1.71 5.26 -3.84
N PHE A 76 0.63 4.48 -3.82
CA PHE A 76 0.14 3.86 -2.58
C PHE A 76 1.20 2.96 -1.92
N PHE A 77 1.92 2.17 -2.72
CA PHE A 77 2.96 1.28 -2.22
C PHE A 77 4.14 2.04 -1.59
N ASN A 78 4.48 3.20 -2.12
CA ASN A 78 5.66 3.95 -1.69
C ASN A 78 5.39 4.98 -0.58
N GLU A 79 4.18 5.54 -0.50
CA GLU A 79 3.92 6.74 0.31
C GLU A 79 2.99 6.51 1.50
N VAL A 80 2.24 5.40 1.56
CA VAL A 80 1.24 5.20 2.61
C VAL A 80 1.78 4.41 3.79
N THR A 81 1.45 4.86 4.99
CA THR A 81 1.76 4.20 6.27
C THR A 81 0.48 4.01 7.09
N PRO A 82 0.43 3.01 8.00
CA PRO A 82 -0.68 2.90 8.96
C PRO A 82 -0.82 4.18 9.80
N GLY A 83 -2.04 4.59 10.13
CA GLY A 83 -2.29 5.87 10.84
C GLY A 83 -1.99 7.13 10.02
N GLY A 84 -1.65 6.96 8.74
CA GLY A 84 -1.19 8.02 7.87
C GLY A 84 -2.29 8.89 7.27
N ALA A 85 -1.84 9.84 6.46
CA ALA A 85 -2.70 10.72 5.69
C ALA A 85 -2.24 10.81 4.23
N LEU A 86 -3.19 10.79 3.29
CA LEU A 86 -2.95 10.92 1.86
C LEU A 86 -3.62 12.21 1.36
N ALA A 87 -2.80 13.18 0.98
CA ALA A 87 -3.29 14.42 0.37
C ALA A 87 -3.72 14.20 -1.09
N THR A 88 -4.79 14.86 -1.52
CA THR A 88 -5.26 14.83 -2.92
C THR A 88 -4.18 15.19 -3.93
N SER A 89 -3.27 16.11 -3.58
CA SER A 89 -2.15 16.52 -4.44
C SER A 89 -1.21 15.37 -4.80
N ARG A 90 -1.15 14.29 -4.01
CA ARG A 90 -0.37 13.09 -4.33
C ARG A 90 -1.00 12.31 -5.48
N ILE A 91 -2.33 12.14 -5.45
CA ILE A 91 -3.06 11.49 -6.53
C ILE A 91 -2.98 12.33 -7.81
N ILE A 92 -3.15 13.65 -7.70
CA ILE A 92 -2.98 14.59 -8.83
C ILE A 92 -1.58 14.43 -9.44
N ARG A 93 -0.53 14.40 -8.61
CA ARG A 93 0.85 14.21 -9.08
C ARG A 93 1.04 12.87 -9.79
N ALA A 94 0.47 11.79 -9.25
CA ALA A 94 0.57 10.47 -9.87
C ALA A 94 -0.09 10.44 -11.26
N VAL A 95 -1.25 11.08 -11.43
CA VAL A 95 -1.93 11.19 -12.73
C VAL A 95 -1.16 12.10 -13.67
N ALA A 96 -0.72 13.28 -13.21
CA ALA A 96 0.03 14.24 -14.01
C ALA A 96 1.37 13.69 -14.53
N GLY A 97 1.94 12.68 -13.87
CA GLY A 97 3.16 12.01 -14.30
C GLY A 97 2.98 11.07 -15.50
N VAL A 98 1.73 10.79 -15.92
CA VAL A 98 1.45 9.91 -17.06
C VAL A 98 1.52 10.70 -18.36
N THR A 99 2.38 10.26 -19.28
CA THR A 99 2.55 10.86 -20.60
C THR A 99 1.38 10.54 -21.53
N GLY A 100 0.99 11.49 -22.39
CA GLY A 100 -0.07 11.30 -23.39
C GLY A 100 -1.47 11.74 -22.94
N LEU A 101 -1.57 12.39 -21.77
CA LEU A 101 -2.77 13.12 -21.35
C LEU A 101 -2.74 14.53 -21.96
N ASP A 102 -3.84 14.90 -22.62
CA ASP A 102 -4.11 16.28 -23.02
C ASP A 102 -4.70 17.08 -21.86
N ASP A 103 -5.61 16.45 -21.10
CA ASP A 103 -6.25 17.01 -19.92
C ASP A 103 -6.67 15.91 -18.94
N PHE A 104 -6.77 16.25 -17.65
CA PHE A 104 -7.30 15.37 -16.62
C PHE A 104 -7.87 16.16 -15.44
N GLU A 105 -8.83 15.55 -14.75
CA GLU A 105 -9.43 16.11 -13.53
C GLU A 105 -9.58 15.01 -12.48
N VAL A 106 -9.02 15.21 -11.28
CA VAL A 106 -9.27 14.35 -10.12
C VAL A 106 -10.40 14.96 -9.30
N ARG A 107 -11.61 14.42 -9.43
CA ARG A 107 -12.81 14.91 -8.72
C ARG A 107 -12.96 14.36 -7.31
N PHE A 108 -12.36 13.20 -7.03
CA PHE A 108 -12.32 12.62 -5.70
C PHE A 108 -10.99 11.89 -5.50
N PRO A 109 -10.38 11.97 -4.31
CA PRO A 109 -10.83 12.67 -3.10
C PRO A 109 -10.65 14.19 -3.16
N THR A 110 -11.62 14.97 -2.65
CA THR A 110 -11.52 16.45 -2.55
C THR A 110 -10.78 16.91 -1.29
N GLU A 111 -10.62 16.02 -0.31
CA GLU A 111 -9.98 16.28 0.98
C GLU A 111 -8.91 15.24 1.28
N ILE A 112 -8.05 15.57 2.25
CA ILE A 112 -7.02 14.64 2.76
C ILE A 112 -7.70 13.39 3.32
N GLN A 113 -7.35 12.23 2.77
CA GLN A 113 -7.80 10.94 3.28
C GLN A 113 -6.93 10.55 4.48
N ARG A 114 -7.55 10.04 5.55
CA ARG A 114 -6.85 9.64 6.78
C ARG A 114 -7.19 8.22 7.17
N SER A 115 -6.21 7.48 7.66
CA SER A 115 -6.37 6.18 8.30
C SER A 115 -6.13 6.30 9.80
N GLU A 116 -6.85 5.51 10.59
CA GLU A 116 -6.51 5.29 12.01
C GLU A 116 -5.22 4.48 12.17
N ASN A 117 -4.64 4.44 13.36
CA ASN A 117 -3.43 3.64 13.66
C ASN A 117 -3.60 2.15 13.33
N THR A 118 -4.84 1.67 13.33
CA THR A 118 -5.22 0.29 13.01
C THR A 118 -5.65 0.10 11.55
N GLU A 119 -5.57 1.14 10.73
CA GLU A 119 -5.99 1.13 9.33
C GLU A 119 -4.81 1.49 8.40
N LEU A 120 -4.87 1.01 7.16
CA LEU A 120 -3.95 1.39 6.09
C LEU A 120 -4.76 1.81 4.87
N LEU A 121 -4.47 2.98 4.30
CA LEU A 121 -5.09 3.40 3.04
C LEU A 121 -4.60 2.49 1.91
N THR A 122 -5.52 2.00 1.09
CA THR A 122 -5.20 1.11 -0.03
C THR A 122 -5.74 1.65 -1.34
N PRO A 123 -5.15 1.28 -2.49
CA PRO A 123 -5.79 1.53 -3.77
C PRO A 123 -7.19 0.92 -3.78
N GLY A 124 -8.18 1.74 -4.15
CA GLY A 124 -9.53 1.31 -4.44
C GLY A 124 -9.78 1.21 -5.95
N THR A 125 -11.05 1.11 -6.32
CA THR A 125 -11.46 1.12 -7.72
C THR A 125 -11.54 2.56 -8.23
N ILE A 126 -10.87 2.84 -9.35
CA ILE A 126 -10.98 4.14 -10.03
C ILE A 126 -12.28 4.18 -10.84
N GLU A 127 -13.10 5.19 -10.57
CA GLU A 127 -14.28 5.53 -11.38
C GLU A 127 -13.87 6.52 -12.48
N TRP A 128 -14.08 6.13 -13.73
CA TRP A 128 -13.69 6.93 -14.91
C TRP A 128 -14.85 7.77 -15.44
N LEU A 129 -14.80 9.08 -15.20
CA LEU A 129 -15.81 10.05 -15.62
C LEU A 129 -15.76 10.33 -17.12
#